data_AF-A0A2V7WT78-F1
#
_entry.id   AF-A0A2V7WT78-F1
#
_cell.length_a   1.000
_cell.length_b   1.000
_cell.length_c   1.000
_cell.angle_alpha   90.00
_cell.angle_beta   90.00
_cell.angle_gamma   90.00
#
_symmetry.space_group_name_H-M   'P 1'
#
loop_
_entity.id
_entity.type
_entity.pdbx_description
1 polymer ?
#
loop_
_entity_poly.entity_id
_entity_poly.type
_entity_poly.pdbx_seq_one_letter_code
_entity_poly.pdbx_strand_id
1 'polypeptide(L)'
;MRRRLAIIAGRSLMTLMATVVPLTGIAQPRLRVTGQLAITESYDDNLFPSPTSPVRQSDFSYRVGPRLGLAYTTRTLNVFARYGREAEAFAWRPELDSARARQEAALEVGWSPGRTLRLEAGALYEDTSTARDLNVVTGL
;
A
#
# COMPACT_ATOMS: atom_id res chain seq x y z
N MET A 1 42.19 30.14 -8.57
CA MET A 1 41.09 30.09 -7.58
C MET A 1 40.01 29.15 -8.12
N ARG A 2 39.95 27.87 -7.69
CA ARG A 2 38.95 27.30 -6.74
C ARG A 2 37.54 27.91 -6.95
N ARG A 3 36.54 27.19 -7.47
CA ARG A 3 35.87 26.01 -6.86
C ARG A 3 35.31 25.05 -7.92
N ARG A 4 35.54 23.75 -7.69
CA ARG A 4 34.84 22.59 -8.27
C ARG A 4 33.59 22.30 -7.42
N LEU A 5 32.49 21.84 -8.03
CA LEU A 5 31.44 20.96 -7.49
C LEU A 5 30.44 20.71 -8.64
N ALA A 6 30.71 19.72 -9.51
CA ALA A 6 30.20 18.36 -9.39
C ALA A 6 28.67 18.25 -9.58
N ILE A 7 28.19 18.46 -10.81
CA ILE A 7 26.89 17.93 -11.25
C ILE A 7 27.15 16.53 -11.81
N ILE A 8 27.35 15.57 -10.90
CA ILE A 8 27.32 14.14 -11.20
C ILE A 8 26.35 13.52 -10.20
N ALA A 9 25.05 13.64 -10.49
CA ALA A 9 24.01 12.98 -9.68
C ALA A 9 22.75 12.66 -10.50
N GLY A 10 22.90 12.42 -11.82
CA GLY A 10 21.77 12.18 -12.72
C GLY A 10 21.74 10.79 -13.39
N ARG A 11 22.63 9.86 -13.05
CA ARG A 11 22.76 8.58 -13.78
C ARG A 11 22.94 7.35 -12.88
N SER A 12 22.49 7.41 -11.63
CA SER A 12 22.71 6.34 -10.64
C SER A 12 21.42 5.69 -10.10
N LEU A 13 20.25 5.96 -10.70
CA LEU A 13 18.98 5.34 -10.27
C LEU A 13 18.41 4.33 -11.29
N MET A 14 19.05 4.14 -12.43
CA MET A 14 18.52 3.32 -13.54
C MET A 14 19.23 1.96 -13.73
N THR A 15 20.21 1.62 -12.89
CA THR A 15 21.02 0.41 -13.05
C THR A 15 20.98 -0.47 -11.79
N LEU A 16 19.79 -0.86 -11.35
CA LEU A 16 19.61 -2.02 -10.46
C LEU A 16 18.33 -2.80 -10.81
N MET A 17 18.05 -2.90 -12.11
CA MET A 17 16.97 -3.72 -12.68
C MET A 17 17.53 -4.61 -13.80
N ALA A 18 18.80 -5.00 -13.69
CA ALA A 18 19.42 -5.93 -14.62
C ALA A 18 19.59 -7.30 -13.95
N THR A 19 18.80 -8.24 -14.46
CA THR A 19 19.01 -9.70 -14.46
C THR A 19 18.93 -10.45 -13.14
N VAL A 20 17.75 -11.00 -12.86
CA VAL A 20 17.62 -12.37 -12.36
C VAL A 20 16.70 -13.11 -13.32
N VAL A 21 17.28 -13.83 -14.28
CA VAL A 21 16.56 -14.81 -15.10
C VAL A 21 16.86 -16.19 -14.51
N PRO A 22 15.89 -16.91 -13.92
CA PRO A 22 16.10 -18.30 -13.57
C PRO A 22 15.81 -19.20 -14.79
N LEU A 23 16.82 -19.98 -15.19
CA LEU A 23 16.68 -21.13 -16.09
C LEU A 23 16.11 -22.33 -15.32
N THR A 24 14.95 -22.80 -15.80
CA THR A 24 14.24 -24.09 -15.66
C THR A 24 14.55 -25.07 -14.50
N GLY A 25 13.48 -25.55 -13.83
CA GLY A 25 13.42 -26.89 -13.21
C GLY A 25 12.47 -26.98 -12.01
N ILE A 26 11.39 -27.79 -12.10
CA ILE A 26 10.41 -28.17 -11.04
C ILE A 26 9.89 -26.99 -10.19
N ALA A 27 8.71 -26.45 -10.53
CA ALA A 27 7.98 -25.38 -9.81
C ALA A 27 8.73 -24.77 -8.60
N GLN A 28 9.78 -24.00 -8.92
CA GLN A 28 10.70 -23.50 -7.91
C GLN A 28 9.94 -22.57 -6.97
N PRO A 29 10.29 -22.51 -5.68
CA PRO A 29 9.74 -21.53 -4.76
C PRO A 29 9.79 -20.15 -5.40
N ARG A 30 8.63 -19.61 -5.77
CA ARG A 30 8.57 -18.37 -6.53
C ARG A 30 8.35 -17.24 -5.56
N LEU A 31 9.44 -16.71 -5.03
CA LEU A 31 9.42 -15.42 -4.35
C LEU A 31 9.17 -14.33 -5.40
N ARG A 32 8.17 -13.48 -5.13
CA ARG A 32 7.85 -12.31 -5.94
C ARG A 32 7.70 -11.13 -5.00
N VAL A 33 8.37 -10.04 -5.34
CA VAL A 33 8.19 -8.75 -4.69
C VAL A 33 7.52 -7.81 -5.69
N THR A 34 6.45 -7.15 -5.26
CA THR A 34 5.73 -6.15 -6.06
C THR A 34 5.80 -4.81 -5.36
N GLY A 35 6.11 -3.77 -6.12
CA GLY A 35 6.00 -2.38 -5.67
C GLY A 35 4.96 -1.66 -6.50
N GLN A 36 4.12 -0.86 -5.85
CA GLN A 36 3.11 -0.03 -6.48
C GLN A 36 3.13 1.36 -5.85
N LEU A 37 2.85 2.39 -6.66
CA LEU A 37 2.52 3.72 -6.19
C LEU A 37 1.02 3.94 -6.41
N ALA A 38 0.28 4.22 -5.35
CA ALA A 38 -1.13 4.57 -5.43
C ALA A 38 -1.27 6.10 -5.42
N ILE A 39 -2.10 6.63 -6.32
CA ILE A 39 -2.49 8.03 -6.37
C ILE A 39 -4.01 8.04 -6.53
N THR A 40 -4.70 8.75 -5.64
CA THR A 40 -6.15 8.79 -5.57
C THR A 40 -6.58 10.23 -5.34
N GLU A 41 -7.63 10.66 -6.03
CA GLU A 41 -8.35 11.89 -5.74
C GLU A 41 -9.77 11.52 -5.31
N SER A 42 -10.27 12.14 -4.25
CA SER A 42 -11.63 11.96 -3.77
C SER A 42 -12.27 13.31 -3.46
N TYR A 43 -13.58 13.41 -3.72
CA TYR A 43 -14.40 14.52 -3.28
C TYR A 43 -15.29 14.03 -2.14
N ASP A 44 -15.24 14.74 -1.01
CA ASP A 44 -16.12 14.51 0.13
C ASP A 44 -17.02 15.74 0.31
N ASP A 45 -18.34 15.54 0.26
CA ASP A 45 -19.35 16.59 0.40
C ASP A 45 -19.76 16.83 1.87
N ASN A 46 -19.20 16.06 2.81
CA ASN A 46 -19.58 16.09 4.21
C ASN A 46 -18.41 15.71 5.13
N LEU A 47 -17.32 16.47 5.04
CA LEU A 47 -16.09 16.27 5.82
C LEU A 47 -16.31 16.21 7.34
N PHE A 48 -17.32 16.94 7.83
CA PHE A 48 -17.70 16.99 9.24
C PHE A 48 -19.19 16.69 9.39
N PRO A 49 -19.59 15.42 9.59
CA PRO A 49 -20.98 15.09 9.87
C PRO A 49 -21.36 15.62 11.26
N SER A 50 -21.87 16.85 11.29
CA SER A 50 -22.44 17.46 12.50
C SER A 50 -23.97 17.46 12.39
N PRO A 51 -24.68 16.85 13.35
CA PRO A 51 -26.15 16.88 13.35
C PRO A 51 -26.74 18.27 13.65
N THR A 52 -25.92 19.24 14.08
CA THR A 52 -26.36 20.56 14.53
C THR A 52 -25.88 21.72 13.65
N SER A 53 -25.04 21.46 12.64
CA SER A 53 -24.53 22.51 11.75
C SER A 53 -25.24 22.48 10.39
N PRO A 54 -25.88 23.58 9.95
CA PRO A 54 -26.63 23.61 8.69
C PRO A 54 -25.74 23.68 7.43
N VAL A 55 -24.44 23.93 7.60
CA VAL A 55 -23.48 24.08 6.49
C VAL A 55 -22.65 22.82 6.35
N ARG A 56 -22.93 22.03 5.31
CA ARG A 56 -22.06 20.93 4.88
C ARG A 56 -20.73 21.50 4.40
N GLN A 57 -19.64 20.91 4.86
CA GLN A 57 -18.30 21.28 4.43
C GLN A 57 -17.81 20.22 3.44
N SER A 58 -17.42 20.68 2.25
CA SER A 58 -16.92 19.82 1.19
C SER A 58 -15.48 20.14 0.83
N ASP A 59 -14.69 19.14 0.46
CA ASP A 59 -13.33 19.33 -0.02
C ASP A 59 -12.91 18.22 -1.00
N PHE A 60 -11.89 18.52 -1.80
CA PHE A 60 -11.12 17.52 -2.54
C PHE A 60 -9.96 17.07 -1.68
N SER A 61 -9.74 15.76 -1.59
CA SER A 61 -8.57 15.17 -0.97
C SER A 61 -7.76 14.36 -1.99
N TYR A 62 -6.44 14.48 -1.88
CA TYR A 62 -5.47 13.78 -2.71
C TYR A 62 -4.67 12.85 -1.83
N ARG A 63 -4.67 11.57 -2.16
CA ARG A 63 -3.90 10.54 -1.48
C ARG A 63 -2.80 10.01 -2.36
N VAL A 64 -1.61 9.86 -1.79
CA VAL A 64 -0.46 9.28 -2.47
C VAL A 64 0.34 8.40 -1.52
N GLY A 65 0.75 7.23 -1.98
CA GLY A 65 1.55 6.36 -1.14
C GLY A 65 2.08 5.10 -1.81
N PRO A 66 3.22 4.58 -1.32
CA PRO A 66 3.72 3.30 -1.76
C PRO A 66 2.91 2.13 -1.18
N ARG A 67 2.81 1.06 -1.97
CA ARG A 67 2.37 -0.25 -1.53
C ARG A 67 3.41 -1.29 -1.94
N LEU A 68 3.72 -2.19 -1.02
CA LEU A 68 4.65 -3.29 -1.21
C LEU A 68 3.90 -4.60 -1.02
N GLY A 69 4.17 -5.56 -1.89
CA GLY A 69 3.66 -6.92 -1.82
C GLY A 69 4.80 -7.93 -1.86
N LEU A 70 4.64 -9.00 -1.11
CA LEU A 70 5.52 -10.16 -1.11
C LEU A 70 4.64 -11.40 -1.29
N ALA A 71 4.99 -12.22 -2.26
CA ALA A 71 4.36 -13.51 -2.48
C ALA A 71 5.43 -14.59 -2.52
N TYR A 72 5.26 -15.63 -1.72
CA TYR A 72 6.10 -16.81 -1.71
C TYR A 72 5.21 -18.03 -1.92
N THR A 73 5.33 -18.67 -3.08
CA THR A 73 4.48 -19.79 -3.49
C THR A 73 5.33 -21.02 -3.74
N THR A 74 4.93 -22.13 -3.11
CA THR A 74 5.47 -23.47 -3.32
C THR A 74 4.31 -24.45 -3.53
N ARG A 75 4.62 -25.73 -3.73
CA ARG A 75 3.58 -26.76 -3.87
C ARG A 75 2.70 -26.93 -2.62
N THR A 76 3.26 -26.73 -1.43
CA THR A 76 2.59 -27.03 -0.16
C THR A 76 2.42 -25.81 0.73
N LEU A 77 3.11 -24.71 0.47
CA LEU A 77 3.06 -23.49 1.28
C LEU A 77 2.93 -22.27 0.37
N ASN A 78 1.98 -21.40 0.70
CA ASN A 78 1.76 -20.10 0.09
C ASN A 78 1.77 -19.04 1.18
N VAL A 79 2.54 -17.99 1.00
CA VAL A 79 2.59 -16.84 1.90
C VAL A 79 2.42 -15.59 1.07
N PHE A 80 1.47 -14.74 1.44
CA PHE A 80 1.26 -13.43 0.86
C PHE A 80 1.32 -12.39 1.97
N ALA A 81 2.10 -11.35 1.76
CA ALA A 81 2.15 -10.20 2.64
C ALA A 81 1.99 -8.93 1.83
N ARG A 82 1.25 -7.96 2.36
CA ARG A 82 1.18 -6.61 1.80
C ARG A 82 1.33 -5.58 2.89
N TYR A 83 1.93 -4.46 2.53
CA TYR A 83 2.03 -3.28 3.37
C TYR A 83 1.83 -2.04 2.52
N GLY A 84 0.98 -1.12 2.94
CA GLY A 84 0.70 0.14 2.28
C GLY A 84 0.71 1.28 3.27
N ARG A 85 1.19 2.44 2.83
CA ARG A 85 1.12 3.66 3.60
C ARG A 85 0.86 4.84 2.69
N GLU A 86 -0.11 5.67 3.04
CA GLU A 86 -0.53 6.80 2.22
C GLU A 86 -0.52 8.09 3.04
N ALA A 87 -0.11 9.16 2.37
CA ALA A 87 -0.31 10.53 2.83
C ALA A 87 -1.56 11.10 2.16
N GLU A 88 -2.22 12.03 2.83
CA GLU A 88 -3.41 12.73 2.34
C GLU A 88 -3.21 14.23 2.48
N ALA A 89 -3.63 14.97 1.46
CA ALA A 89 -3.66 16.43 1.45
C ALA A 89 -5.02 16.94 0.95
N PHE A 90 -5.53 18.00 1.55
CA PHE A 90 -6.82 18.61 1.24
C PHE A 90 -6.65 19.89 0.43
N ALA A 91 -7.54 20.15 -0.52
CA ALA A 91 -7.41 21.30 -1.41
C ALA A 91 -7.67 22.63 -0.71
N TRP A 92 -8.66 22.67 0.20
CA TRP A 92 -9.04 23.89 0.91
C TRP A 92 -8.80 23.84 2.43
N ARG A 93 -8.43 22.67 2.98
CA ARG A 93 -8.25 22.45 4.43
C ARG A 93 -6.92 21.82 4.79
N PRO A 94 -5.79 22.54 4.61
CA PRO A 94 -4.46 22.02 4.89
C PRO A 94 -4.24 21.67 6.36
N GLU A 95 -5.12 22.13 7.27
CA GLU A 95 -5.07 21.74 8.69
C GLU A 95 -5.37 20.25 8.92
N LEU A 96 -5.95 19.58 7.92
CA LEU A 96 -6.29 18.16 7.95
C LEU A 96 -5.25 17.28 7.24
N ASP A 97 -4.23 17.89 6.63
CA ASP A 97 -3.18 17.19 5.91
C ASP A 97 -2.44 16.22 6.85
N SER A 98 -2.17 15.02 6.35
CA SER A 98 -1.49 14.00 7.14
C SER A 98 -0.52 13.20 6.28
N ALA A 99 0.74 13.14 6.70
CA ALA A 99 1.75 12.26 6.12
C ALA A 99 1.54 10.77 6.48
N ARG A 100 0.54 10.46 7.32
CA ARG A 100 0.22 9.11 7.82
C ARG A 100 -1.29 8.91 7.82
N ALA A 101 -1.95 9.35 6.76
CA ALA A 101 -3.41 9.33 6.66
C ALA A 101 -3.98 7.91 6.64
N ARG A 102 -3.26 6.98 6.01
CA ARG A 102 -3.66 5.57 5.94
C ARG A 102 -2.47 4.63 6.05
N GLN A 103 -2.65 3.54 6.76
CA GLN A 103 -1.73 2.41 6.81
C GLN A 103 -2.53 1.12 6.72
N GLU A 104 -2.11 0.22 5.84
CA GLU A 104 -2.70 -1.10 5.71
C GLU A 104 -1.62 -2.18 5.71
N ALA A 105 -1.90 -3.31 6.33
CA ALA A 105 -1.08 -4.50 6.25
C ALA A 105 -1.96 -5.74 6.19
N ALA A 106 -1.52 -6.73 5.42
CA ALA A 106 -2.13 -8.05 5.46
C ALA A 106 -1.07 -9.14 5.39
N LEU A 107 -1.35 -10.25 6.05
CA LEU A 107 -0.59 -11.49 5.97
C LEU A 107 -1.56 -12.64 5.76
N GLU A 108 -1.34 -13.43 4.72
CA GLU A 108 -2.10 -14.64 4.42
C GLU A 108 -1.12 -15.80 4.28
N VAL A 109 -1.40 -16.91 4.98
CA VAL A 109 -0.58 -18.11 4.96
C VAL A 109 -1.49 -19.30 4.67
N GLY A 110 -1.20 -20.00 3.58
CA GLY A 110 -1.88 -21.24 3.20
C GLY A 110 -0.91 -22.40 3.20
N TRP A 111 -1.26 -23.49 3.87
CA TRP A 111 -0.47 -24.72 3.92
C TRP A 111 -1.30 -25.93 3.51
N SER A 112 -0.77 -26.75 2.62
CA SER A 112 -1.41 -27.92 2.03
C SER A 112 -0.36 -29.04 1.85
N PRO A 113 -0.01 -29.79 2.91
CA PRO A 113 1.04 -30.80 2.87
C PRO A 113 0.67 -32.04 2.04
N GLY A 114 -0.61 -32.21 1.69
CA GLY A 114 -1.14 -33.30 0.88
C GLY A 114 -2.45 -32.90 0.20
N ARG A 115 -3.20 -33.88 -0.33
CA ARG A 115 -4.50 -33.61 -0.99
C ARG A 115 -5.67 -33.42 -0.03
N THR A 116 -5.52 -33.87 1.21
CA THR A 116 -6.64 -34.02 2.16
C THR A 116 -6.70 -32.92 3.20
N LEU A 117 -5.58 -32.24 3.47
CA LEU A 117 -5.49 -31.20 4.48
C LEU A 117 -5.08 -29.87 3.84
N ARG A 118 -5.87 -28.85 4.10
CA ARG A 118 -5.59 -27.45 3.75
C ARG A 118 -5.87 -26.58 4.96
N LEU A 119 -4.87 -25.82 5.38
CA LEU A 119 -4.96 -24.84 6.46
C LEU A 119 -4.71 -23.46 5.89
N GLU A 120 -5.50 -22.48 6.32
CA GLU A 120 -5.36 -21.08 5.94
C GLU A 120 -5.44 -20.23 7.20
N ALA A 121 -4.57 -19.22 7.28
CA ALA A 121 -4.57 -18.23 8.34
C ALA A 121 -4.36 -16.85 7.71
N GLY A 122 -5.10 -15.86 8.21
CA GLY A 122 -5.06 -14.49 7.72
C GLY A 122 -5.03 -13.50 8.87
N ALA A 123 -4.30 -12.40 8.68
CA ALA A 123 -4.31 -11.24 9.55
C ALA A 123 -4.43 -9.97 8.70
N LEU A 124 -5.29 -9.05 9.14
CA LEU A 124 -5.51 -7.75 8.52
C LEU A 124 -5.31 -6.66 9.55
N TYR A 125 -4.63 -5.60 9.16
CA TYR A 125 -4.46 -4.38 9.94
C TYR A 125 -4.75 -3.19 9.06
N GLU A 126 -5.61 -2.30 9.54
CA GLU A 126 -5.96 -1.06 8.86
C GLU A 126 -6.04 0.06 9.89
N ASP A 127 -5.35 1.15 9.61
CA ASP A 127 -5.37 2.39 10.38
C ASP A 127 -5.61 3.54 9.39
N THR A 128 -6.64 4.33 9.63
CA THR A 128 -7.06 5.41 8.74
C THR A 128 -7.69 6.53 9.53
N SER A 129 -7.36 7.78 9.19
CA SER A 129 -8.00 8.97 9.75
C SER A 129 -9.41 9.20 9.21
N THR A 130 -9.78 8.51 8.13
CA THR A 130 -11.05 8.72 7.42
C THR A 130 -12.07 7.66 7.85
N ALA A 131 -13.08 8.08 8.63
CA ALA A 131 -14.08 7.17 9.19
C ALA A 131 -14.83 6.34 8.12
N ARG A 132 -14.99 6.88 6.90
CA ARG A 132 -15.63 6.18 5.78
C ARG A 132 -14.86 4.96 5.30
N ASP A 133 -13.53 4.96 5.43
CA ASP A 133 -12.68 3.84 5.01
C ASP A 133 -12.88 2.60 5.90
N LEU A 134 -13.19 2.80 7.19
CA LEU A 134 -13.48 1.70 8.13
C LEU A 134 -14.82 1.00 7.84
N ASN A 135 -15.75 1.68 7.16
CA ASN A 135 -17.05 1.11 6.89
C ASN A 135 -17.02 -0.03 5.86
N VAL A 136 -15.95 -0.10 5.05
CA VAL A 136 -15.73 -1.17 4.07
C VAL A 136 -15.29 -2.47 4.74
N VAL A 137 -14.72 -2.41 5.95
CA VAL A 137 -14.25 -3.58 6.70
C VAL A 137 -15.34 -4.14 7.63
N THR A 138 -16.24 -3.30 8.14
CA THR A 138 -17.28 -3.73 9.10
C THR A 138 -18.65 -4.02 8.47
N GLY A 139 -18.92 -3.54 7.24
CA GLY A 139 -20.20 -3.77 6.57
C GLY A 139 -21.41 -3.22 7.34
N LEU A 140 -21.28 -2.04 7.96
CA LEU A 140 -22.34 -1.38 8.72
C LEU A 140 -22.99 -0.23 7.92
#